data_AF-A0A7X8EI83-F1
#
_entry.id   AF-A0A7X8EI83-F1
#
_cell.length_a   1.000
_cell.length_b   1.000
_cell.length_c   1.000
_cell.angle_alpha   90.00
_cell.angle_beta   90.00
_cell.angle_gamma   90.00
#
_symmetry.space_group_name_H-M   'P 1'
#
loop_
_entity.id
_entity.type
_entity.pdbx_description
1 polymer ?
#
loop_
_entity_poly.entity_id
_entity_poly.type
_entity_poly.pdbx_seq_one_letter_code
_entity_poly.pdbx_strand_id
1 'polypeptide(L)'
;MTCLHCFDIKEVHNFISPELYEETIEYIKELIEKENFIFVEGNCAIGEHKKDGYWIEDIIYHVIKCPKCGWEFTCIVNTYKGSGSFTRGR
;
A
#
# COMPACT_ATOMS: atom_id res chain seq x y z
N MET A 1 12.59 -17.25 -9.73
CA MET A 1 13.69 -16.25 -9.77
C MET A 1 13.32 -15.14 -8.80
N THR A 2 14.20 -14.81 -7.85
CA THR A 2 13.97 -13.72 -6.89
C THR A 2 14.18 -12.38 -7.59
N CYS A 3 13.19 -11.49 -7.56
CA CYS A 3 13.35 -10.14 -8.09
C CYS A 3 14.07 -9.29 -7.05
N LEU A 4 15.26 -8.77 -7.37
CA LEU A 4 16.02 -7.89 -6.47
C LEU A 4 15.23 -6.62 -6.10
N HIS A 5 14.45 -6.10 -7.05
CA HIS A 5 13.57 -4.92 -6.84
C HIS A 5 12.43 -5.20 -5.86
N CYS A 6 12.09 -6.48 -5.64
CA CYS A 6 11.10 -6.89 -4.66
C CYS A 6 11.71 -7.46 -3.37
N PHE A 7 13.03 -7.64 -3.32
CA PHE A 7 13.67 -8.38 -2.24
C PHE A 7 13.58 -7.64 -0.90
N ASP A 8 13.75 -6.32 -0.93
CA ASP A 8 13.73 -5.46 0.26
C ASP A 8 12.39 -4.74 0.48
N ILE A 9 11.31 -5.22 -0.16
CA ILE A 9 9.98 -4.65 0.08
C ILE A 9 9.52 -5.00 1.48
N LYS A 10 9.20 -3.96 2.26
CA LYS A 10 8.72 -4.09 3.64
C LYS A 10 7.23 -4.42 3.63
N GLU A 11 6.92 -5.71 3.61
CA GLU A 11 5.54 -6.18 3.78
C GLU A 11 5.07 -5.99 5.24
N VAL A 12 3.80 -5.62 5.40
CA VAL A 12 3.11 -5.49 6.69
C VAL A 12 1.94 -6.45 6.68
N HIS A 13 2.06 -7.59 7.37
CA HIS A 13 1.01 -8.61 7.38
C HIS A 13 -0.21 -8.26 8.25
N ASN A 14 -0.04 -7.33 9.19
CA ASN A 14 -1.14 -6.84 10.02
C ASN A 14 -0.87 -5.40 10.47
N PHE A 15 -1.77 -4.48 10.13
CA PHE A 15 -1.77 -3.15 10.72
C PHE A 15 -2.26 -3.24 12.17
N ILE A 16 -1.38 -2.91 13.12
CA ILE A 16 -1.69 -2.89 14.55
C ILE A 16 -2.11 -1.51 15.06
N SER A 17 -1.90 -0.47 14.25
CA SER A 17 -2.30 0.90 14.56
C SER A 17 -2.53 1.72 13.29
N PRO A 18 -3.31 2.82 13.36
CA PRO A 18 -3.47 3.75 12.24
C PRO A 18 -2.14 4.36 11.78
N GLU A 19 -1.21 4.63 12.69
CA GLU A 19 0.09 5.23 12.38
C GLU A 19 0.92 4.30 11.48
N LEU A 20 0.91 2.99 11.74
CA LEU A 20 1.61 2.03 10.89
C LEU A 20 1.01 1.97 9.47
N TYR A 21 -0.30 2.15 9.34
CA TYR A 21 -0.94 2.28 8.02
C TYR A 21 -0.49 3.56 7.31
N GLU A 22 -0.47 4.71 7.99
CA GLU A 22 0.01 5.98 7.44
C GLU A 22 1.48 5.90 7.00
N GLU A 23 2.37 5.34 7.83
CA GLU A 23 3.78 5.09 7.48
C GLU A 23 3.91 4.19 6.24
N THR A 24 3.01 3.21 6.11
CA THR A 24 2.99 2.31 4.95
C THR A 24 2.51 3.03 3.69
N ILE A 25 1.56 3.97 3.79
CA ILE A 25 1.14 4.80 2.66
C ILE A 25 2.29 5.70 2.18
N GLU A 26 3.02 6.33 3.10
CA GLU A 26 4.21 7.12 2.74
C GLU A 26 5.28 6.24 2.09
N TYR A 27 5.52 5.04 2.61
CA TYR A 27 6.45 4.09 1.99
C TYR A 27 6.01 3.68 0.57
N ILE A 28 4.73 3.39 0.35
CA ILE A 28 4.20 3.07 -0.98
C ILE A 28 4.39 4.25 -1.94
N LYS A 29 4.17 5.48 -1.47
CA LYS A 29 4.43 6.69 -2.24
C LYS A 29 5.90 6.81 -2.63
N GLU A 30 6.83 6.51 -1.73
CA GLU A 30 8.26 6.45 -2.06
C GLU A 30 8.58 5.37 -3.09
N LEU A 31 7.97 4.19 -3.00
CA LEU A 31 8.15 3.13 -4.00
C LEU A 31 7.70 3.60 -5.39
N ILE A 32 6.60 4.33 -5.49
CA ILE A 32 6.09 4.87 -6.75
C ILE A 32 7.03 5.97 -7.28
N GLU A 33 7.38 6.95 -6.45
CA GLU A 33 8.09 8.16 -6.87
C GLU A 33 9.60 7.93 -7.10
N LYS A 34 10.24 7.11 -6.27
CA LYS A 34 11.71 6.92 -6.27
C LYS A 34 12.12 5.61 -6.93
N GLU A 35 11.35 4.55 -6.70
CA GLU A 35 11.66 3.19 -7.17
C GLU A 35 10.87 2.78 -8.43
N ASN A 36 10.09 3.71 -9.00
CA ASN A 36 9.28 3.52 -10.20
C ASN A 36 8.28 2.35 -10.14
N PHE A 37 7.75 2.03 -8.95
CA PHE A 37 6.60 1.15 -8.86
C PHE A 37 5.39 1.77 -9.57
N ILE A 38 4.63 0.92 -10.25
CA ILE A 38 3.49 1.35 -11.05
C ILE A 38 2.26 1.30 -10.14
N PHE A 39 1.61 2.43 -9.91
CA PHE A 39 0.28 2.43 -9.31
C PHE A 39 -0.72 1.81 -10.31
N VAL A 40 -1.37 0.72 -9.91
CA VAL A 40 -2.27 -0.05 -10.79
C VAL A 40 -3.71 0.38 -10.57
N GLU A 41 -4.19 0.32 -9.33
CA GLU A 41 -5.56 0.66 -8.96
C GLU A 41 -5.68 0.99 -7.47
N GLY A 42 -6.80 1.60 -7.11
CA GLY A 42 -7.21 1.88 -5.75
C GLY A 42 -8.54 2.64 -5.76
N ASN A 43 -9.24 2.66 -4.63
CA ASN A 43 -10.46 3.48 -4.51
C ASN A 43 -10.18 4.96 -4.20
N CYS A 44 -8.91 5.33 -4.00
CA CYS A 44 -8.41 6.70 -4.03
C CYS A 44 -6.98 6.77 -4.56
N ALA A 45 -6.49 7.99 -4.77
CA ALA A 45 -5.08 8.21 -5.03
C ALA A 45 -4.24 7.96 -3.76
N ILE A 46 -2.98 7.55 -3.95
CA ILE A 46 -2.08 7.30 -2.82
C ILE A 46 -1.86 8.60 -2.01
N GLY A 47 -2.08 8.53 -0.69
CA GLY A 47 -2.02 9.70 0.21
C GLY A 47 -3.29 10.55 0.27
N GLU A 48 -4.33 10.24 -0.51
CA GLU A 48 -5.63 10.92 -0.47
C GLU A 48 -6.70 10.11 0.29
N HIS A 49 -6.27 9.23 1.20
CA HIS A 49 -7.14 8.35 1.98
C HIS A 49 -7.85 9.05 3.15
N LYS A 50 -7.56 10.34 3.37
CA LYS A 50 -8.25 11.20 4.33
C LYS A 50 -8.71 12.50 3.69
N LYS A 51 -9.89 12.97 4.09
CA LYS A 51 -10.43 14.28 3.76
C LYS A 51 -10.96 14.95 5.03
N ASP A 52 -10.54 16.18 5.28
CA ASP A 52 -10.92 16.96 6.48
C ASP A 52 -10.67 16.21 7.81
N GLY A 53 -9.65 15.36 7.86
CA GLY A 53 -9.28 14.56 9.04
C GLY A 53 -10.00 13.20 9.16
N TYR A 54 -10.94 12.90 8.28
CA TYR A 54 -11.72 11.65 8.28
C TYR A 54 -11.28 10.72 7.15
N TRP A 55 -11.35 9.41 7.39
CA TRP A 55 -11.16 8.41 6.34
C TRP A 55 -12.25 8.57 5.29
N ILE A 56 -11.88 8.43 4.02
CA ILE A 56 -12.82 8.60 2.91
C ILE A 56 -13.82 7.44 2.77
N GLU A 57 -13.43 6.25 3.23
CA GLU A 57 -14.15 4.99 3.06
C GLU A 57 -13.85 4.04 4.25
N ASP A 58 -14.75 3.07 4.48
CA ASP A 58 -14.57 2.03 5.51
C ASP A 58 -13.51 0.99 5.11
N ILE A 59 -13.34 0.79 3.80
CA ILE A 59 -12.30 -0.08 3.23
C ILE A 59 -11.54 0.76 2.23
N ILE A 60 -10.23 0.89 2.42
CA ILE A 60 -9.34 1.61 1.51
C ILE A 60 -8.32 0.62 0.98
N TYR A 61 -8.08 0.64 -0.33
CA TYR A 61 -7.09 -0.24 -0.94
C TYR A 61 -6.31 0.44 -2.07
N HIS A 62 -5.07 -0.03 -2.24
CA HIS A 62 -4.15 0.40 -3.29
C HIS A 62 -3.36 -0.80 -3.77
N VAL A 63 -3.18 -0.93 -5.07
CA VAL A 63 -2.37 -1.95 -5.72
C VAL A 63 -1.22 -1.28 -6.45
N ILE A 64 0.01 -1.69 -6.14
CA ILE A 64 1.21 -1.29 -6.88
C ILE A 64 1.85 -2.50 -7.54
N LYS A 65 2.52 -2.29 -8.66
CA LYS A 65 3.19 -3.35 -9.42
C LYS A 65 4.67 -3.07 -9.59
N CYS A 66 5.47 -4.10 -9.37
CA CYS A 66 6.89 -4.04 -9.64
C CYS A 66 7.15 -3.89 -11.15
N PRO A 67 7.92 -2.87 -11.59
CA PRO A 67 8.17 -2.63 -13.00
C PRO A 67 9.10 -3.67 -13.64
N LYS A 68 9.79 -4.49 -12.83
CA LYS A 68 10.80 -5.45 -13.31
C LYS A 68 10.24 -6.87 -13.49
N CYS A 69 9.38 -7.32 -12.58
CA CYS A 69 8.89 -8.70 -12.57
C CYS A 69 7.36 -8.79 -12.68
N GLY A 70 6.65 -7.67 -12.57
CA GLY A 70 5.19 -7.65 -12.66
C GLY A 70 4.44 -8.11 -11.41
N TRP A 71 5.13 -8.49 -10.33
CA TRP A 71 4.46 -8.80 -9.06
C TRP A 71 3.68 -7.60 -8.54
N GLU A 72 2.46 -7.86 -8.08
CA GLU A 72 1.60 -6.86 -7.47
C GLU A 72 1.68 -6.94 -5.93
N PHE A 73 1.52 -5.79 -5.30
CA PHE A 73 1.46 -5.64 -3.85
C PHE A 73 0.20 -4.87 -3.53
N THR A 74 -0.61 -5.42 -2.62
CA THR A 74 -1.88 -4.83 -2.23
C THR A 74 -1.77 -4.29 -0.82
N CYS A 75 -2.00 -2.99 -0.67
CA CYS A 75 -2.29 -2.37 0.60
C CYS A 75 -3.81 -2.31 0.76
N ILE A 76 -4.33 -2.85 1.86
CA ILE A 76 -5.76 -2.79 2.19
C ILE A 76 -5.93 -2.54 3.68
N VAL A 77 -6.86 -1.67 4.04
CA VAL A 77 -7.24 -1.41 5.43
C VAL A 77 -8.75 -1.34 5.56
N ASN A 78 -9.28 -1.93 6.64
CA ASN A 78 -10.63 -1.74 7.12
C ASN A 78 -10.58 -0.78 8.31
N THR A 79 -10.98 0.47 8.08
CA THR A 79 -10.87 1.57 9.05
C THR A 79 -11.89 1.44 10.18
N TYR A 80 -13.00 0.72 9.96
CA TYR A 80 -14.01 0.42 10.98
C TYR A 80 -13.57 -0.69 11.95
N LYS A 81 -12.93 -1.75 11.45
CA LYS A 81 -12.47 -2.91 12.25
C LYS A 81 -11.03 -2.80 12.73
N GLY A 82 -10.25 -1.86 12.21
CA GLY A 82 -8.84 -1.68 12.57
C GLY A 82 -7.94 -2.83 12.10
N SER A 83 -8.22 -3.41 10.93
CA SER A 83 -7.47 -4.54 10.38
C SER A 83 -7.02 -4.26 8.96
N GLY A 84 -5.86 -4.75 8.55
CA GLY A 84 -5.39 -4.61 7.16
C GLY A 84 -3.96 -5.07 6.99
N SER A 85 -3.45 -4.98 5.77
CA SER A 85 -2.11 -5.41 5.42
C SER A 85 -1.59 -4.71 4.18
N PHE A 86 -0.27 -4.67 4.03
CA PHE A 86 0.44 -4.42 2.78
C PHE A 86 1.30 -5.63 2.45
N THR A 87 0.87 -6.45 1.50
CA THR A 87 1.54 -7.73 1.20
C THR A 87 1.59 -7.97 -0.28
N ARG A 88 2.53 -8.81 -0.71
CA ARG A 88 2.57 -9.27 -2.09
C ARG A 88 1.29 -10.04 -2.42
N GLY A 89 0.54 -9.51 -3.38
CA GLY A 89 -0.64 -10.13 -3.97
C GLY A 89 -0.26 -10.97 -5.19
N ARG A 90 -1.26 -11.49 -5.89
CA ARG A 90 -1.07 -12.32 -7.07
C ARG A 90 -0.64 -11.48 -8.27
#